data_AF-A0A4R1PRE7-F1
#
_entry.id   AF-A0A4R1PRE7-F1
#
_cell.length_a   1.000
_cell.length_b   1.000
_cell.length_c   1.000
_cell.angle_alpha   90.00
_cell.angle_beta   90.00
_cell.angle_gamma   90.00
#
_symmetry.space_group_name_H-M   'P 1'
#
loop_
_entity.id
_entity.type
_entity.pdbx_description
1 polymer ?
#
loop_
_entity_poly.entity_id
_entity_poly.type
_entity_poly.pdbx_seq_one_letter_code
_entity_poly.pdbx_strand_id
1 'polypeptide(L)'
;MQRWWNGSGGTVSDLPSYGYRRVMRDHGLLLERRPKQPGIARRHDGRVAVETSNTRWCSDGFEFHCDDGERLRVTFALDCCDREAISWVASLHGHSDDDVRDVMLEAVERRFGQTLPAAPI
;
A
#
# COMPACT_ATOMS: atom_id res chain seq x y z
N MET A 1 33.43 17.66 -15.09
CA MET A 1 32.18 17.50 -15.87
C MET A 1 31.02 17.87 -14.95
N GLN A 2 30.75 19.16 -14.80
CA GLN A 2 29.65 19.72 -14.01
C GLN A 2 28.80 20.57 -14.95
N ARG A 3 27.53 20.18 -15.16
CA ARG A 3 26.44 21.08 -15.58
C ARG A 3 25.12 20.31 -15.45
N TRP A 4 24.03 21.04 -15.24
CA TRP A 4 22.64 20.61 -14.99
C TRP A 4 22.23 20.54 -13.52
N TRP A 5 22.20 21.70 -12.87
CA TRP A 5 20.92 22.21 -12.35
C TRP A 5 20.97 23.74 -12.30
N ASN A 6 20.50 24.40 -13.37
CA ASN A 6 20.09 25.80 -13.30
C ASN A 6 18.61 25.79 -12.95
N GLY A 7 18.23 26.65 -12.01
CA GLY A 7 16.91 26.67 -11.39
C GLY A 7 15.76 26.73 -12.39
N SER A 8 14.87 25.75 -12.27
CA SER A 8 13.47 25.86 -12.66
C SER A 8 12.68 24.82 -11.87
N GLY A 9 12.06 25.27 -10.79
CA GLY A 9 10.74 24.85 -10.28
C GLY A 9 10.32 23.37 -10.24
N GLY A 10 11.25 22.41 -10.20
CA GLY A 10 10.88 20.99 -10.09
C GLY A 10 10.44 20.64 -8.67
N THR A 11 9.17 20.28 -8.49
CA THR A 11 8.71 19.65 -7.26
C THR A 11 9.29 18.25 -7.14
N VAL A 12 9.43 17.76 -5.90
CA VAL A 12 9.97 16.42 -5.56
C VAL A 12 9.29 15.26 -6.33
N SER A 13 8.13 15.52 -6.94
CA SER A 13 7.35 14.61 -7.80
C SER A 13 8.04 14.16 -9.09
N ASP A 14 9.04 14.89 -9.60
CA ASP A 14 9.53 14.70 -10.98
C ASP A 14 10.77 13.79 -11.08
N LEU A 15 11.17 13.13 -9.99
CA LEU A 15 12.27 12.18 -10.00
C LEU A 15 11.77 10.73 -10.14
N PRO A 16 12.43 9.87 -10.96
CA PRO A 16 12.20 8.43 -10.94
C PRO A 16 12.31 7.92 -9.51
N SER A 17 11.51 6.92 -9.10
CA SER A 17 11.36 6.50 -7.69
C SER A 17 12.65 6.06 -6.96
N TYR A 18 13.80 6.04 -7.65
CA TYR A 18 15.13 5.79 -7.09
C TYR A 18 15.94 7.06 -6.77
N GLY A 19 15.51 8.25 -7.22
CA GLY A 19 16.24 9.51 -7.04
C GLY A 19 16.09 10.11 -5.63
N TYR A 20 14.89 9.99 -5.04
CA TYR A 20 14.56 10.66 -3.78
C TYR A 20 15.46 10.21 -2.62
N ARG A 21 15.73 8.90 -2.50
CA ARG A 21 16.54 8.35 -1.40
C ARG A 21 18.00 8.79 -1.49
N ARG A 22 18.53 8.93 -2.71
CA ARG A 22 19.88 9.45 -2.95
C ARG A 22 19.95 10.92 -2.55
N VAL A 23 19.01 11.74 -3.02
CA VAL A 23 18.92 13.16 -2.65
C VAL A 23 18.78 13.33 -1.14
N MET A 24 17.88 12.59 -0.49
CA MET A 24 17.73 12.63 0.97
C MET A 24 19.00 12.18 1.71
N ARG A 25 19.75 11.22 1.17
CA ARG A 25 21.06 10.81 1.72
C ARG A 25 22.08 11.94 1.62
N ASP A 26 22.22 12.54 0.44
CA ASP A 26 23.21 13.59 0.16
C ASP A 26 22.96 14.84 1.03
N HIS A 27 21.70 15.10 1.39
CA HIS A 27 21.30 16.20 2.27
C HIS A 27 21.14 15.82 3.76
N GLY A 28 21.48 14.60 4.17
CA GLY A 28 21.41 14.18 5.58
C GLY A 28 19.98 14.11 6.14
N LEU A 29 18.96 13.97 5.29
CA LEU A 29 17.53 13.93 5.66
C LEU A 29 17.00 12.51 5.87
N LEU A 30 17.87 11.50 5.88
CA LEU A 30 17.46 10.13 6.15
C LEU A 30 17.15 9.97 7.65
N LEU A 31 15.96 9.44 7.94
CA LEU A 31 15.62 9.02 9.30
C LEU A 31 16.65 8.02 9.82
N GLU A 32 17.03 8.16 11.09
CA GLU A 32 17.89 7.19 11.74
C GLU A 32 17.26 5.79 11.70
N ARG A 33 18.06 4.81 11.31
CA ARG A 33 17.60 3.43 11.24
C ARG A 33 17.33 2.96 12.66
N ARG A 34 16.05 2.84 13.03
CA ARG A 34 15.63 2.28 14.32
C ARG A 34 16.36 0.95 14.56
N PRO A 35 17.13 0.81 15.66
CA PRO A 35 17.79 -0.46 15.98
C PRO A 35 16.71 -1.52 16.16
N LYS A 36 16.80 -2.61 15.37
CA LYS A 36 15.95 -3.79 15.58
C LYS A 36 16.40 -4.43 16.88
N GLN A 37 15.52 -4.47 17.88
CA GLN A 37 15.79 -5.14 19.14
C GLN A 37 15.88 -6.66 18.89
N PRO A 38 17.04 -7.31 19.04
CA PRO A 38 17.19 -8.74 18.78
C PRO A 38 16.32 -9.54 19.77
N GLY A 39 15.63 -10.58 19.29
CA GLY A 39 14.86 -11.49 20.15
C GLY A 39 13.42 -11.06 20.46
N ILE A 40 12.99 -9.86 20.08
CA ILE A 40 11.56 -9.47 20.20
C ILE A 40 10.83 -9.80 18.92
N ALA A 41 10.12 -10.92 18.92
CA ALA A 41 9.04 -11.13 17.96
C ALA A 41 8.00 -10.01 18.18
N ARG A 42 7.71 -9.21 17.14
CA ARG A 42 6.61 -8.23 17.17
C ARG A 42 5.26 -8.95 17.05
N ARG A 43 5.00 -9.90 17.95
CA ARG A 43 3.66 -10.45 18.13
C ARG A 43 2.84 -9.34 18.76
N HIS A 44 1.94 -8.80 17.96
CA HIS A 44 0.96 -7.84 18.40
C HIS A 44 -0.26 -8.65 18.82
N ASP A 45 -0.68 -8.52 20.08
CA ASP A 45 -1.98 -9.05 20.55
C ASP A 45 -3.15 -8.15 20.11
N GLY A 46 -2.93 -7.37 19.04
CA GLY A 46 -3.93 -6.48 18.46
C GLY A 46 -5.04 -7.29 17.80
N ARG A 47 -6.29 -6.99 18.18
CA ARG A 47 -7.48 -7.56 17.53
C ARG A 47 -7.84 -6.71 16.33
N VAL A 48 -7.73 -7.30 15.14
CA VAL A 48 -8.20 -6.71 13.88
C VAL A 48 -9.48 -7.45 13.47
N ALA A 49 -10.51 -7.35 14.32
CA ALA A 49 -11.81 -7.96 14.06
C ALA A 49 -12.91 -7.13 14.72
N VAL A 50 -14.02 -6.96 14.01
CA VAL A 50 -15.22 -6.23 14.46
C VAL A 50 -16.44 -7.16 14.40
N GLU A 51 -17.51 -6.85 15.12
CA GLU A 51 -18.71 -7.71 15.18
C GLU A 51 -19.70 -7.46 14.04
N THR A 52 -19.68 -6.25 13.48
CA THR A 52 -20.60 -5.83 12.42
C THR A 52 -19.84 -5.63 11.12
N SER A 53 -20.35 -6.20 10.04
CA SER A 53 -19.81 -6.02 8.68
C SER A 53 -19.79 -4.55 8.28
N ASN A 54 -18.86 -4.17 7.40
CA ASN A 54 -18.68 -2.81 6.90
C ASN A 54 -18.39 -1.74 7.97
N THR A 55 -17.96 -2.15 9.16
CA THR A 55 -17.52 -1.23 10.23
C THR A 55 -16.02 -0.97 10.19
N ARG A 56 -15.24 -1.94 9.70
CA ARG A 56 -13.80 -1.79 9.51
C ARG A 56 -13.35 -2.70 8.39
N TRP A 57 -12.66 -2.12 7.42
CA TRP A 57 -11.98 -2.87 6.38
C TRP A 57 -10.46 -2.82 6.57
N CYS A 58 -9.82 -3.86 6.04
CA CYS A 58 -8.41 -4.12 6.15
C CYS A 58 -7.88 -4.27 4.72
N SER A 59 -6.81 -3.57 4.36
CA SER A 59 -6.09 -3.80 3.11
C SER A 59 -4.70 -4.33 3.38
N ASP A 60 -4.26 -5.22 2.51
CA ASP A 60 -2.90 -5.72 2.51
C ASP A 60 -2.54 -6.22 1.10
N GLY A 61 -1.27 -6.56 0.93
CA GLY A 61 -0.78 -7.21 -0.27
C GLY A 61 0.27 -8.25 0.03
N PHE A 62 0.25 -9.33 -0.73
CA PHE A 62 1.26 -10.37 -0.65
C PHE A 62 1.74 -10.77 -2.03
N GLU A 63 2.88 -11.45 -2.05
CA GLU A 63 3.47 -11.95 -3.28
C GLU A 63 3.89 -13.41 -3.07
N PHE A 64 3.69 -14.23 -4.10
CA PHE A 64 4.19 -15.60 -4.14
C PHE A 64 4.71 -15.93 -5.54
N HIS A 65 5.53 -16.99 -5.60
CA HIS A 65 6.06 -17.51 -6.86
C HIS A 65 5.11 -18.58 -7.42
N CYS A 66 4.81 -18.46 -8.70
CA CYS A 66 4.13 -19.49 -9.49
C CYS A 66 5.11 -20.60 -9.91
N ASP A 67 4.58 -21.74 -10.35
CA ASP A 67 5.39 -22.90 -10.76
C ASP A 67 6.29 -22.62 -11.98
N ASP A 68 5.91 -21.64 -12.82
CA ASP A 68 6.69 -21.15 -13.96
C ASP A 68 7.82 -20.17 -13.55
N GLY A 69 7.95 -19.87 -12.25
CA GLY A 69 8.92 -18.95 -11.69
C GLY A 69 8.47 -17.49 -11.71
N GLU A 70 7.31 -17.17 -12.28
CA GLU A 70 6.75 -15.81 -12.25
C GLU A 70 6.33 -15.43 -10.82
N ARG A 71 6.32 -14.13 -10.53
CA ARG A 71 5.91 -13.59 -9.22
C ARG A 71 4.53 -12.98 -9.36
N LEU A 72 3.54 -13.59 -8.72
CA LEU A 72 2.21 -13.01 -8.62
C LEU A 72 2.11 -12.13 -7.39
N ARG A 73 1.73 -10.88 -7.60
CA ARG A 73 1.41 -9.91 -6.54
C ARG A 73 -0.09 -9.77 -6.46
N VAL A 74 -0.60 -9.82 -5.24
CA VAL A 74 -2.03 -9.65 -4.93
C VAL A 74 -2.18 -8.50 -3.96
N THR A 75 -3.08 -7.58 -4.27
CA THR A 75 -3.56 -6.54 -3.33
C THR A 75 -5.05 -6.71 -3.16
N PHE A 76 -5.53 -6.59 -1.92
CA PHE A 76 -6.94 -6.83 -1.61
C PHE A 76 -7.48 -5.88 -0.54
N ALA A 77 -8.80 -5.72 -0.53
CA ALA A 77 -9.56 -5.15 0.56
C ALA A 77 -10.44 -6.25 1.17
N LEU A 78 -10.47 -6.34 2.49
CA LEU A 78 -11.15 -7.41 3.24
C LEU A 78 -11.97 -6.83 4.39
N ASP A 79 -13.15 -7.39 4.61
CA ASP A 79 -13.98 -7.02 5.76
C ASP A 79 -13.43 -7.69 7.03
N CYS A 80 -13.06 -6.90 8.03
CA CYS A 80 -12.45 -7.43 9.25
C CYS A 80 -13.50 -8.15 10.14
N CYS A 81 -14.80 -8.13 9.81
CA CYS A 81 -15.86 -8.88 10.48
C CYS A 81 -15.82 -10.38 10.13
N ASP A 82 -15.98 -10.70 8.86
CA ASP A 82 -16.17 -12.06 8.33
C ASP A 82 -14.94 -12.60 7.58
N ARG A 83 -13.92 -11.75 7.37
CA ARG A 83 -12.73 -12.02 6.57
C ARG A 83 -13.03 -12.29 5.09
N GLU A 84 -14.13 -11.76 4.58
CA GLU A 84 -14.41 -11.78 3.15
C GLU A 84 -13.47 -10.81 2.42
N ALA A 85 -12.77 -11.30 1.38
CA ALA A 85 -12.08 -10.44 0.44
C ALA A 85 -13.11 -9.74 -0.46
N ILE A 86 -13.40 -8.48 -0.17
CA ILE A 86 -14.43 -7.69 -0.83
C ILE A 86 -14.04 -7.42 -2.28
N SER A 87 -12.79 -7.04 -2.53
CA SER A 87 -12.20 -6.81 -3.85
C SER A 87 -10.71 -7.13 -3.83
N TRP A 88 -10.14 -7.43 -4.99
CA TRP A 88 -8.73 -7.76 -5.13
C TRP A 88 -8.27 -7.61 -6.57
N VAL A 89 -6.97 -7.36 -6.73
CA VAL A 89 -6.28 -7.38 -8.02
C VAL A 89 -5.05 -8.26 -7.91
N ALA A 90 -4.83 -9.09 -8.93
CA ALA A 90 -3.64 -9.92 -9.04
C ALA A 90 -2.89 -9.57 -10.32
N SER A 91 -1.58 -9.34 -10.22
CA SER A 91 -0.73 -8.95 -11.35
C SER A 91 0.65 -9.58 -11.26
N LEU A 92 1.22 -9.90 -12.42
CA LEU A 92 2.62 -10.33 -12.55
C LEU A 92 3.61 -9.15 -12.38
N HIS A 93 3.10 -7.93 -12.53
CA HIS A 93 3.86 -6.69 -12.42
C HIS A 93 3.62 -6.02 -11.05
N GLY A 94 4.27 -4.89 -10.79
CA GLY A 94 3.96 -4.09 -9.59
C GLY A 94 2.59 -3.45 -9.68
N HIS A 95 1.97 -3.17 -8.54
CA HIS A 95 0.74 -2.38 -8.48
C HIS A 95 1.07 -0.89 -8.51
N SER A 96 0.34 -0.17 -9.37
CA SER A 96 0.28 1.29 -9.41
C SER A 96 -0.65 1.83 -8.32
N ASP A 97 -0.61 3.15 -8.12
CA ASP A 97 -1.59 3.82 -7.24
C ASP A 97 -3.03 3.66 -7.77
N ASP A 98 -3.20 3.64 -9.10
CA ASP A 98 -4.48 3.42 -9.75
C ASP A 98 -5.03 2.03 -9.40
N ASP A 99 -4.21 0.98 -9.40
CA ASP A 99 -4.65 -0.38 -9.03
C ASP A 99 -5.18 -0.43 -7.59
N VAL A 100 -4.51 0.25 -6.66
CA VAL A 100 -4.94 0.29 -5.24
C VAL A 100 -6.22 1.10 -5.10
N ARG A 101 -6.33 2.24 -5.79
CA ARG A 101 -7.54 3.06 -5.80
C ARG A 101 -8.73 2.26 -6.34
N ASP A 102 -8.53 1.52 -7.43
CA ASP A 102 -9.59 0.76 -8.08
C ASP A 102 -10.05 -0.41 -7.19
N VAL A 103 -9.14 -1.09 -6.50
CA VAL A 103 -9.49 -2.07 -5.46
C VAL A 103 -10.40 -1.45 -4.39
N MET A 104 -10.04 -0.27 -3.89
CA MET A 104 -10.84 0.39 -2.85
C MET A 104 -12.21 0.84 -3.37
N LEU A 105 -12.26 1.40 -4.57
CA LEU A 105 -13.51 1.85 -5.20
C LEU A 105 -14.44 0.66 -5.46
N GLU A 106 -13.90 -0.41 -6.03
CA GLU A 106 -14.65 -1.64 -6.28
C GLU A 106 -15.18 -2.25 -4.97
N ALA A 107 -14.43 -2.20 -3.87
CA ALA A 107 -14.92 -2.66 -2.57
C ALA A 107 -16.16 -1.89 -2.10
N VAL A 108 -16.13 -0.56 -2.25
CA VAL A 108 -17.26 0.32 -1.91
C VAL A 108 -18.46 0.01 -2.80
N GLU A 109 -18.26 -0.10 -4.11
CA GLU A 109 -19.32 -0.40 -5.07
C GLU A 109 -19.97 -1.78 -4.82
N ARG A 110 -19.16 -2.80 -4.50
CA ARG A 110 -19.68 -4.15 -4.20
C ARG A 110 -20.53 -4.18 -2.94
N ARG A 111 -20.22 -3.36 -1.92
CA ARG A 111 -20.94 -3.36 -0.63
C ARG A 111 -22.13 -2.41 -0.60
N PHE A 112 -22.03 -1.27 -1.28
CA PHE A 112 -23.00 -0.18 -1.18
C PHE A 112 -23.69 0.17 -2.50
N GLY A 113 -23.27 -0.43 -3.61
CA GLY A 113 -23.76 -0.09 -4.94
C GLY A 113 -23.55 1.39 -5.24
N GLN A 114 -24.59 2.06 -5.75
CA GLN A 114 -24.57 3.50 -6.01
C GLN A 114 -24.97 4.36 -4.80
N THR A 115 -25.33 3.75 -3.67
CA THR A 115 -25.84 4.48 -2.50
C THR A 115 -24.84 4.39 -1.36
N LEU A 116 -24.06 5.45 -1.18
CA LEU A 116 -23.12 5.53 -0.06
C LEU A 116 -23.87 5.69 1.27
N PRO A 117 -23.33 5.15 2.37
CA PRO A 117 -23.88 5.37 3.71
C PRO A 117 -23.87 6.87 4.05
N ALA A 118 -24.85 7.30 4.85
CA ALA A 118 -25.01 8.70 5.24
C ALA A 118 -23.88 9.23 6.13
N ALA A 119 -23.04 8.35 6.67
CA ALA A 119 -21.85 8.67 7.45
C ALA A 119 -20.60 8.07 6.79
N PRO A 120 -19.42 8.71 6.94
CA PRO A 120 -18.16 8.14 6.48
C PRO A 120 -17.91 6.77 7.10
N ILE A 121 -17.44 5.84 6.26
CA ILE A 121 -16.87 4.54 6.65
C ILE A 121 -15.42 4.69 7.13
#